data_AF-A0A0F9HWI6-F1
#
_entry.id   AF-A0A0F9HWI6-F1
#
_cell.length_a   1.000
_cell.length_b   1.000
_cell.length_c   1.000
_cell.angle_alpha   90.00
_cell.angle_beta   90.00
_cell.angle_gamma   90.00
#
_symmetry.space_group_name_H-M   'P 1'
#
loop_
_entity.id
_entity.type
_entity.pdbx_description
1 polymer ?
#
loop_
_entity_poly.entity_id
_entity_poly.type
_entity_poly.pdbx_seq_one_letter_code
_entity_poly.pdbx_strand_id
1 'polypeptide(L)'
;WASRTKGVGKENFPKIIGLIDAFGHYYDVGDPWIPSYVTRQPETYFIYDAVKDETLEKEGVFVQGIERVTLPSKLTKYAGLHVVNGHAAKMEAGHKAAFNSDLRMALFRLGQVLIKQVTYSKLQPGQKKEDREITGKGKWRQRYDSAYAELEARFKAEGVKIIATPKGRFCPLCQIEVEKKATLYCPDCNSKLSLKNEPEGYKYKGHVNAMALREMIKDWLLCLWLVWRKAEGLPMTEPYKVARLGHKPVNPWAMVDMEEPALTKR
;
A
#
# COMPACT_ATOMS: atom_id res chain seq x y z
N TRP A 1 7.78 14.73 -9.11
CA TRP A 1 7.11 14.41 -7.83
C TRP A 1 7.89 13.39 -7.02
N ALA A 2 8.05 12.14 -7.47
CA ALA A 2 8.77 11.09 -6.75
C ALA A 2 10.19 11.49 -6.30
N SER A 3 10.95 12.14 -7.19
CA SER A 3 12.29 12.68 -6.89
C SER A 3 12.31 13.76 -5.81
N ARG A 4 11.16 14.37 -5.47
CA ARG A 4 11.00 15.40 -4.43
C ARG A 4 10.58 14.81 -3.08
N THR A 5 10.34 13.51 -3.02
CA THR A 5 9.93 12.80 -1.80
C THR A 5 11.11 12.05 -1.22
N LYS A 6 11.47 12.32 0.04
CA LYS A 6 12.59 11.63 0.70
C LYS A 6 12.28 10.14 0.80
N GLY A 7 13.31 9.31 0.67
CA GLY A 7 13.19 7.85 0.77
C GLY A 7 12.62 7.16 -0.48
N VAL A 8 12.14 7.91 -1.47
CA VAL A 8 11.80 7.38 -2.79
C VAL A 8 13.11 7.23 -3.58
N GLY A 9 13.80 6.12 -3.34
CA GLY A 9 15.10 5.82 -3.94
C GLY A 9 15.02 5.48 -5.43
N LYS A 10 16.17 5.53 -6.10
CA LYS A 10 16.33 5.21 -7.53
C LYS A 10 16.01 3.75 -7.88
N GLU A 11 15.96 2.85 -6.91
CA GLU A 11 15.69 1.42 -7.13
C GLU A 11 14.22 1.05 -6.92
N ASN A 12 13.64 1.46 -5.77
CA ASN A 12 12.27 1.08 -5.42
C ASN A 12 11.23 1.70 -6.35
N PHE A 13 11.44 2.95 -6.77
CA PHE A 13 10.45 3.66 -7.57
C PHE A 13 10.28 3.08 -8.98
N PRO A 14 11.35 2.87 -9.79
CA PRO A 14 11.20 2.23 -11.10
C PRO A 14 10.62 0.83 -11.02
N LYS A 15 10.93 0.05 -9.97
CA LYS A 15 10.32 -1.26 -9.76
C LYS A 15 8.80 -1.17 -9.58
N ILE A 16 8.33 -0.23 -8.77
CA ILE A 16 6.89 -0.01 -8.57
C ILE A 16 6.23 0.42 -9.88
N ILE A 17 6.83 1.37 -10.60
CA ILE A 17 6.32 1.85 -11.90
C ILE A 17 6.25 0.70 -12.90
N GLY A 18 7.32 -0.06 -13.10
CA GLY A 18 7.34 -1.18 -14.03
C GLY A 18 6.31 -2.26 -13.70
N LEU A 19 6.06 -2.54 -12.42
CA LEU A 19 5.00 -3.47 -12.00
C LEU A 19 3.59 -2.93 -12.26
N ILE A 20 3.40 -1.61 -12.22
CA ILE A 20 2.13 -0.98 -12.58
C ILE A 20 1.98 -0.96 -14.11
N ASP A 21 3.02 -0.60 -14.86
CA ASP A 21 3.00 -0.56 -16.33
C ASP A 21 2.73 -1.93 -16.94
N ALA A 22 3.29 -2.99 -16.35
CA ALA A 22 3.00 -4.37 -16.75
C ALA A 22 1.55 -4.82 -16.50
N PHE A 23 0.70 -3.99 -15.89
CA PHE A 23 -0.71 -4.31 -15.65
C PHE A 23 -1.56 -4.20 -16.92
N GLY A 24 -1.39 -5.17 -17.82
CA GLY A 24 -2.10 -5.27 -19.09
C GLY A 24 -3.36 -6.14 -19.07
N HIS A 25 -4.24 -5.91 -20.03
CA HIS A 25 -5.33 -6.81 -20.42
C HIS A 25 -5.83 -6.49 -21.83
N TYR A 26 -6.16 -7.55 -22.59
CA TYR A 26 -6.90 -7.43 -23.84
C TYR A 26 -8.39 -7.31 -23.55
N TYR A 27 -9.04 -6.37 -24.21
CA TYR A 27 -10.47 -6.18 -24.20
C TYR A 27 -11.04 -6.51 -25.58
N ASP A 28 -12.14 -7.25 -25.63
CA ASP A 28 -12.85 -7.53 -26.89
C ASP A 28 -13.29 -6.21 -27.55
N VAL A 29 -13.31 -6.14 -28.88
CA VAL A 29 -13.72 -4.92 -29.59
C VAL A 29 -15.15 -4.52 -29.21
N GLY A 30 -15.33 -3.26 -28.81
CA GLY A 30 -16.62 -2.73 -28.35
C GLY A 30 -16.92 -2.99 -26.86
N ASP A 31 -16.01 -3.63 -26.12
CA ASP A 31 -16.17 -3.82 -24.68
C ASP A 31 -16.28 -2.44 -23.97
N PRO A 32 -17.35 -2.19 -23.16
CA PRO A 32 -17.54 -0.92 -22.45
C PRO A 32 -16.44 -0.62 -21.42
N TRP A 33 -15.61 -1.59 -21.07
CA TRP A 33 -14.47 -1.42 -20.17
C TRP A 33 -13.22 -0.85 -20.86
N ILE A 34 -13.22 -0.73 -22.19
CA ILE A 34 -12.18 0.00 -22.92
C ILE A 34 -12.32 1.48 -22.56
N PRO A 35 -11.31 2.12 -21.95
CA PRO A 35 -11.38 3.53 -21.64
C PRO A 35 -11.50 4.35 -22.93
N SER A 36 -12.42 5.33 -22.96
CA SER A 36 -12.74 6.12 -24.16
C SER A 36 -11.57 6.90 -24.77
N TYR A 37 -10.51 7.13 -23.99
CA TYR A 37 -9.28 7.79 -24.43
C TYR A 37 -8.25 6.83 -25.07
N VAL A 38 -8.53 5.52 -25.09
CA VAL A 38 -7.67 4.55 -25.79
C VAL A 38 -8.11 4.48 -27.25
N THR A 39 -7.23 4.91 -28.15
CA THR A 39 -7.49 4.99 -29.60
C THR A 39 -6.64 4.01 -30.42
N ARG A 40 -6.09 2.97 -29.77
CA ARG A 40 -5.28 1.95 -30.45
C ARG A 40 -6.14 1.11 -31.39
N GLN A 41 -5.56 0.68 -32.50
CA GLN A 41 -6.21 -0.26 -33.39
C GLN A 41 -6.32 -1.64 -32.72
N PRO A 42 -7.39 -2.40 -32.99
CA PRO A 42 -7.48 -3.78 -32.53
C PRO A 42 -6.33 -4.63 -33.07
N GLU A 43 -5.88 -5.56 -32.24
CA GLU A 43 -4.83 -6.52 -32.54
C GLU A 43 -5.38 -7.93 -32.32
N THR A 44 -4.89 -8.89 -33.11
CA THR A 44 -5.21 -10.31 -32.91
C THR A 44 -4.53 -10.84 -31.66
N TYR A 45 -5.28 -11.51 -30.80
CA TYR A 45 -4.75 -12.21 -29.63
C TYR A 45 -5.46 -13.55 -29.42
N PHE A 46 -4.77 -14.45 -28.73
CA PHE A 46 -5.21 -15.83 -28.56
C PHE A 46 -5.63 -16.11 -27.12
N ILE A 47 -6.80 -16.73 -26.95
CA ILE A 47 -7.29 -17.22 -25.66
C ILE A 47 -7.39 -18.74 -25.72
N TYR A 48 -6.82 -19.41 -24.72
CA TYR A 48 -7.01 -20.85 -24.55
C TYR A 48 -8.33 -21.12 -23.80
N ASP A 49 -9.23 -21.86 -24.43
CA ASP A 49 -10.48 -22.36 -23.83
C ASP A 49 -10.23 -23.77 -23.28
N ALA A 50 -10.09 -23.87 -21.95
CA ALA A 50 -9.84 -25.14 -21.28
C ALA A 50 -11.03 -26.12 -21.33
N VAL A 51 -12.24 -25.65 -21.65
CA VAL A 51 -13.43 -26.52 -21.75
C VAL A 51 -13.47 -27.21 -23.11
N LYS A 52 -13.10 -26.47 -24.16
CA LYS A 52 -13.10 -26.96 -25.54
C LYS A 52 -11.74 -27.51 -26.00
N ASP A 53 -10.70 -27.35 -25.17
CA ASP A 53 -9.31 -27.69 -25.46
C ASP A 53 -8.80 -27.08 -26.78
N GLU A 54 -9.21 -25.83 -27.06
CA GLU A 54 -8.88 -25.13 -28.29
C GLU A 54 -8.34 -23.72 -28.01
N THR A 55 -7.58 -23.20 -28.97
CA THR A 55 -7.13 -21.81 -28.95
C THR A 55 -8.05 -20.99 -29.83
N LEU A 56 -8.74 -20.03 -29.21
CA LEU A 56 -9.63 -19.10 -29.89
C LEU A 56 -8.83 -17.87 -30.31
N GLU A 57 -8.87 -17.58 -31.61
CA GLU A 57 -8.40 -16.32 -32.17
C GLU A 57 -9.45 -15.24 -31.96
N LYS A 58 -9.05 -14.11 -31.40
CA LYS A 58 -9.90 -12.95 -31.15
C LYS A 58 -9.22 -11.66 -31.58
N GLU A 59 -10.03 -10.65 -31.88
CA GLU A 59 -9.55 -9.29 -32.03
C GLU A 59 -9.87 -8.48 -30.77
N GLY A 60 -8.90 -7.70 -30.31
CA GLY A 60 -9.09 -6.89 -29.12
C GLY A 60 -8.09 -5.76 -28.99
N VAL A 61 -8.35 -4.88 -28.04
CA VAL A 61 -7.50 -3.72 -27.75
C VAL A 61 -6.72 -3.99 -26.47
N PHE A 62 -5.40 -3.92 -26.54
CA PHE A 62 -4.55 -4.03 -25.36
C PHE A 62 -4.50 -2.71 -24.58
N VAL A 63 -4.90 -2.76 -23.31
CA VAL A 63 -4.83 -1.61 -22.39
C VAL A 63 -3.96 -1.99 -21.20
N GLN A 64 -2.96 -1.16 -20.91
CA GLN A 64 -1.97 -1.45 -19.88
C GLN A 64 -1.69 -0.26 -18.97
N GLY A 65 -0.89 -0.51 -17.92
CA GLY A 65 -0.35 0.52 -17.07
C GLY A 65 -1.36 1.47 -16.45
N ILE A 66 -0.94 2.72 -16.29
CA ILE A 66 -1.74 3.77 -15.66
C ILE A 66 -3.04 4.06 -16.44
N GLU A 67 -3.07 3.83 -17.75
CA GLU A 67 -4.26 3.99 -18.59
C GLU A 67 -5.37 3.04 -18.17
N ARG A 68 -5.03 1.76 -17.93
CA ARG A 68 -5.98 0.74 -17.45
C ARG A 68 -6.47 1.04 -16.04
N VAL A 69 -5.66 1.72 -15.24
CA VAL A 69 -5.97 2.10 -13.87
C VAL A 69 -6.81 3.39 -13.87
N THR A 70 -8.08 3.26 -14.26
CA THR A 70 -9.05 4.37 -14.36
C THR A 70 -9.46 4.97 -13.01
N LEU A 71 -9.30 4.21 -11.92
CA LEU A 71 -9.65 4.62 -10.55
C LEU A 71 -8.47 4.34 -9.59
N PRO A 72 -8.25 5.19 -8.57
CA PRO A 72 -7.22 4.93 -7.56
C PRO A 72 -7.53 3.68 -6.71
N SER A 73 -8.80 3.31 -6.55
CA SER A 73 -9.22 2.06 -5.89
C SER A 73 -8.81 0.82 -6.69
N LYS A 74 -8.80 0.89 -8.03
CA LYS A 74 -8.32 -0.18 -8.92
C LYS A 74 -6.84 -0.43 -8.70
N LEU A 75 -6.05 0.64 -8.54
CA LEU A 75 -4.62 0.53 -8.20
C LEU A 75 -4.41 -0.12 -6.82
N THR A 76 -5.19 0.32 -5.84
CA THR A 76 -5.14 -0.23 -4.47
C THR A 76 -5.53 -1.71 -4.44
N LYS A 77 -6.52 -2.11 -5.25
CA LYS A 77 -6.93 -3.51 -5.41
C LYS A 77 -5.82 -4.32 -6.05
N TYR A 78 -5.28 -3.86 -7.17
CA TYR A 78 -4.18 -4.50 -7.89
C TYR A 78 -2.92 -4.66 -7.04
N ALA A 79 -2.60 -3.66 -6.20
CA ALA A 79 -1.50 -3.71 -5.24
C ALA A 79 -1.76 -4.62 -4.01
N GLY A 80 -2.94 -5.24 -3.89
CA GLY A 80 -3.26 -6.13 -2.77
C GLY A 80 -3.40 -5.41 -1.41
N LEU A 81 -3.67 -4.11 -1.43
CA LEU A 81 -3.84 -3.28 -0.22
C LEU A 81 -5.31 -3.07 0.15
N HIS A 82 -6.23 -3.61 -0.66
CA HIS A 82 -7.65 -3.57 -0.37
C HIS A 82 -8.00 -4.44 0.84
N VAL A 83 -9.15 -4.11 1.45
CA VAL A 83 -9.70 -4.81 2.61
C VAL A 83 -10.90 -5.62 2.13
N VAL A 84 -10.96 -6.89 2.49
CA VAL A 84 -12.05 -7.83 2.21
C VAL A 84 -12.61 -8.28 3.55
N ASN A 85 -13.89 -8.01 3.80
CA ASN A 85 -14.57 -8.38 5.06
C ASN A 85 -13.83 -7.94 6.33
N GLY A 86 -13.31 -6.70 6.35
CA GLY A 86 -12.55 -6.18 7.49
C GLY A 86 -11.09 -6.67 7.60
N HIS A 87 -10.67 -7.61 6.76
CA HIS A 87 -9.32 -8.16 6.74
C HIS A 87 -8.51 -7.70 5.52
N ALA A 88 -7.19 -7.61 5.65
CA ALA A 88 -6.33 -7.38 4.49
C ALA A 88 -6.45 -8.56 3.52
N ALA A 89 -6.46 -8.29 2.21
CA ALA A 89 -6.51 -9.34 1.19
C ALA A 89 -5.43 -10.41 1.43
N LYS A 90 -5.81 -11.68 1.41
CA LYS A 90 -4.92 -12.83 1.61
C LYS A 90 -4.85 -13.65 0.32
N MET A 91 -3.75 -14.38 0.18
CA MET A 91 -3.65 -15.43 -0.84
C MET A 91 -4.23 -16.71 -0.26
N GLU A 92 -4.94 -17.46 -1.09
CA GLU A 92 -5.51 -18.76 -0.73
C GLU A 92 -4.69 -19.86 -1.40
N ALA A 93 -4.40 -20.92 -0.66
CA ALA A 93 -3.64 -22.04 -1.20
C ALA A 93 -4.41 -22.66 -2.39
N GLY A 94 -3.68 -22.97 -3.47
CA GLY A 94 -4.26 -23.53 -4.70
C GLY A 94 -4.95 -22.51 -5.63
N HIS A 95 -5.06 -21.24 -5.24
CA HIS A 95 -5.74 -20.22 -6.04
C HIS A 95 -4.76 -19.16 -6.56
N LYS A 96 -4.98 -18.69 -7.79
CA LYS A 96 -4.25 -17.52 -8.32
C LYS A 96 -4.60 -16.29 -7.49
N ALA A 97 -3.58 -15.51 -7.09
CA ALA A 97 -3.80 -14.30 -6.32
C ALA A 97 -4.59 -13.27 -7.13
N ALA A 98 -5.60 -12.66 -6.50
CA ALA A 98 -6.41 -11.60 -7.11
C ALA A 98 -5.68 -10.24 -7.20
N PHE A 99 -4.41 -10.19 -6.82
CA PHE A 99 -3.57 -8.99 -6.77
C PHE A 99 -2.11 -9.34 -7.07
N ASN A 100 -1.31 -8.34 -7.41
CA ASN A 100 0.12 -8.48 -7.67
C ASN A 100 0.90 -8.49 -6.35
N SER A 101 1.40 -9.65 -5.95
CA SER A 101 2.17 -9.88 -4.73
C SER A 101 3.52 -9.15 -4.74
N ASP A 102 4.18 -9.04 -5.90
CA ASP A 102 5.44 -8.33 -6.06
C ASP A 102 5.28 -6.82 -5.89
N LEU A 103 4.22 -6.26 -6.46
CA LEU A 103 3.86 -4.86 -6.27
C LEU A 103 3.57 -4.57 -4.81
N ARG A 104 2.79 -5.45 -4.16
CA ARG A 104 2.54 -5.37 -2.72
C ARG A 104 3.84 -5.35 -1.93
N MET A 105 4.75 -6.27 -2.20
CA MET A 105 6.04 -6.37 -1.51
C MET A 105 6.92 -5.14 -1.75
N ALA A 106 7.00 -4.66 -2.99
CA ALA A 106 7.75 -3.45 -3.35
C ALA A 106 7.22 -2.23 -2.61
N LEU A 107 5.89 -2.09 -2.51
CA LEU A 107 5.25 -1.01 -1.76
C LEU A 107 5.48 -1.11 -0.25
N PHE A 108 5.48 -2.31 0.32
CA PHE A 108 5.82 -2.50 1.74
C PHE A 108 7.27 -2.07 2.03
N ARG A 109 8.22 -2.43 1.17
CA ARG A 109 9.62 -2.00 1.28
C ARG A 109 9.74 -0.49 1.15
N LEU A 110 9.06 0.12 0.18
CA LEU A 110 9.02 1.56 0.05
C LEU A 110 8.47 2.21 1.33
N GLY A 111 7.34 1.71 1.85
CA GLY A 111 6.73 2.24 3.07
C GLY A 111 7.69 2.21 4.26
N GLN A 112 8.43 1.10 4.45
CA GLN A 112 9.46 0.99 5.49
C GLN A 112 10.59 2.01 5.34
N VAL A 113 10.97 2.35 4.11
CA VAL A 113 11.97 3.39 3.86
C VAL A 113 11.40 4.77 4.13
N LEU A 114 10.17 5.05 3.69
CA LEU A 114 9.49 6.33 3.89
C LEU A 114 9.35 6.69 5.38
N ILE A 115 8.99 5.73 6.23
CA ILE A 115 8.86 5.99 7.67
C ILE A 115 10.22 6.21 8.37
N LYS A 116 11.34 5.83 7.76
CA LYS A 116 12.68 6.10 8.31
C LYS A 116 13.20 7.51 7.96
N GLN A 117 12.49 8.25 7.12
CA GLN A 117 12.95 9.54 6.65
C GLN A 117 12.79 10.63 7.71
N VAL A 118 13.91 11.27 8.03
CA VAL A 118 14.01 12.39 8.96
C VAL A 118 14.78 13.54 8.33
N THR A 119 14.66 14.73 8.91
CA THR A 119 15.43 15.91 8.56
C THR A 119 16.47 16.13 9.66
N TYR A 120 17.68 16.51 9.26
CA TYR A 120 18.81 16.74 10.16
C TYR A 120 19.18 18.22 10.18
N SER A 121 19.80 18.66 11.26
CA SER A 121 20.40 20.00 11.38
C SER A 121 21.53 20.18 10.37
N LYS A 122 21.86 21.45 10.09
CA LYS A 122 23.03 21.79 9.25
C LYS A 122 24.30 21.39 10.01
N LEU A 123 25.25 20.79 9.29
CA LEU A 123 26.55 20.46 9.82
C LEU A 123 27.39 21.73 9.98
N GLN A 124 27.91 22.00 11.18
CA GLN A 124 28.87 23.08 11.39
C GLN A 124 30.29 22.62 11.01
N PRO A 125 31.22 23.55 10.71
CA PRO A 125 32.61 23.20 10.43
C PRO A 125 33.22 22.37 11.58
N GLY A 126 33.89 21.26 11.25
CA GLY A 126 34.50 20.36 12.22
C GLY A 126 33.58 19.28 12.81
N GLN A 127 32.26 19.33 12.57
CA GLN A 127 31.33 18.29 13.03
C GLN A 127 31.31 17.07 12.09
N LYS A 128 31.07 15.88 12.65
CA LYS A 128 30.81 14.65 11.91
C LYS A 128 29.32 14.50 11.61
N LYS A 129 28.98 13.69 10.60
CA LYS A 129 27.56 13.45 10.22
C LYS A 129 26.71 12.90 11.36
N GLU A 130 27.32 12.13 12.26
CA GLU A 130 26.69 11.55 13.45
C GLU A 130 26.27 12.61 14.46
N ASP A 131 26.96 13.76 14.48
CA ASP A 131 26.68 14.87 15.39
C ASP A 131 25.45 15.69 14.97
N ARG A 132 24.83 15.35 13.82
CA ARG A 132 23.63 16.05 13.36
C ARG A 132 22.42 15.64 14.18
N GLU A 133 21.79 16.63 14.78
CA GLU A 133 20.51 16.47 15.46
C GLU A 133 19.37 16.28 14.45
N ILE A 134 18.38 15.48 14.82
CA ILE A 134 17.15 15.34 14.05
C ILE A 134 16.27 16.56 14.31
N THR A 135 15.99 17.33 13.26
CA THR A 135 15.20 18.57 13.32
C THR A 135 13.76 18.39 12.85
N GLY A 136 13.43 17.24 12.25
CA GLY A 136 12.07 16.97 11.80
C GLY A 136 11.88 15.60 11.19
N LYS A 137 10.64 15.29 10.82
CA LYS A 137 10.24 14.03 10.16
C LYS A 137 9.85 14.29 8.72
N GLY A 138 10.10 13.33 7.82
CA GLY A 138 9.59 13.41 6.45
C GLY A 138 8.06 13.40 6.40
N LYS A 139 7.46 13.96 5.35
CA LYS A 139 6.01 14.11 5.21
C LYS A 139 5.27 12.78 5.31
N TRP A 140 5.79 11.73 4.66
CA TRP A 140 5.19 10.39 4.73
C TRP A 140 5.34 9.74 6.10
N ARG A 141 6.42 10.01 6.84
CA ARG A 141 6.54 9.59 8.24
C ARG A 141 5.49 10.28 9.11
N GLN A 142 5.25 11.58 8.92
CA GLN A 142 4.19 12.30 9.63
C GLN A 142 2.82 11.69 9.33
N ARG A 143 2.52 11.41 8.06
CA ARG A 143 1.26 10.75 7.66
C ARG A 143 1.08 9.38 8.29
N TYR A 144 2.16 8.57 8.36
CA TYR A 144 2.15 7.29 9.07
C TYR A 144 1.87 7.48 10.56
N ASP A 145 2.54 8.43 11.22
CA ASP A 145 2.35 8.69 12.66
C ASP A 145 0.89 9.10 12.93
N SER A 146 0.28 9.93 12.07
CA SER A 146 -1.15 10.28 12.15
C SER A 146 -2.05 9.07 11.95
N ALA A 147 -1.81 8.24 10.92
CA ALA A 147 -2.59 7.03 10.68
C ALA A 147 -2.52 6.05 11.86
N TYR A 148 -1.34 5.94 12.49
CA TYR A 148 -1.13 5.11 13.65
C TYR A 148 -1.93 5.63 14.86
N ALA A 149 -1.84 6.94 15.15
CA ALA A 149 -2.58 7.56 16.24
C ALA A 149 -4.11 7.47 16.05
N GLU A 150 -4.61 7.64 14.82
CA GLU A 150 -6.02 7.45 14.47
C GLU A 150 -6.50 6.02 14.77
N LEU A 151 -5.68 5.01 14.42
CA LEU A 151 -5.98 3.61 14.70
C LEU A 151 -5.96 3.31 16.20
N GLU A 152 -4.98 3.84 16.93
CA GLU A 152 -4.90 3.68 18.39
C GLU A 152 -6.12 4.30 19.08
N ALA A 153 -6.51 5.53 18.68
CA ALA A 153 -7.68 6.19 19.21
C ALA A 153 -8.96 5.40 18.93
N ARG A 154 -9.11 4.89 17.70
CA ARG A 154 -10.26 4.06 17.32
C ARG A 154 -10.34 2.78 18.15
N PHE A 155 -9.25 2.03 18.24
CA PHE A 155 -9.23 0.79 19.03
C PHE A 155 -9.49 1.05 20.51
N LYS A 156 -8.94 2.14 21.06
CA LYS A 156 -9.23 2.55 22.43
C LYS A 156 -10.72 2.87 22.62
N ALA A 157 -11.36 3.55 21.67
CA ALA A 157 -12.79 3.86 21.71
C ALA A 157 -13.67 2.60 21.59
N GLU A 158 -13.22 1.59 20.83
CA GLU A 158 -13.85 0.27 20.72
C GLU A 158 -13.60 -0.63 21.96
N GLY A 159 -12.86 -0.16 22.96
CA GLY A 159 -12.49 -0.94 24.14
C GLY A 159 -11.42 -2.02 23.89
N VAL A 160 -10.76 -1.98 22.73
CA VAL A 160 -9.74 -2.94 22.31
C VAL A 160 -8.39 -2.58 22.93
N LYS A 161 -7.75 -3.55 23.60
CA LYS A 161 -6.44 -3.39 24.23
C LYS A 161 -5.31 -3.62 23.21
N ILE A 162 -4.40 -2.66 23.10
CA ILE A 162 -3.20 -2.79 22.25
C ILE A 162 -2.05 -3.30 23.12
N ILE A 163 -1.49 -4.45 22.75
CA ILE A 163 -0.38 -5.08 23.47
C ILE A 163 0.83 -5.27 22.56
N ALA A 164 2.01 -5.45 23.14
CA ALA A 164 3.19 -5.83 22.38
C ALA A 164 2.96 -7.17 21.66
N THR A 165 3.52 -7.32 20.46
CA THR A 165 3.42 -8.60 19.75
C THR A 165 4.21 -9.66 20.51
N PRO A 166 3.57 -10.74 20.99
CA PRO A 166 4.27 -11.78 21.75
C PRO A 166 5.26 -12.53 20.83
N LYS A 167 6.41 -12.93 21.37
CA LYS A 167 7.35 -13.88 20.74
C LYS A 167 6.74 -15.29 20.66
N GLY A 168 5.95 -15.65 21.66
CA GLY A 168 5.25 -16.93 21.77
C GLY A 168 3.74 -16.82 21.52
N ARG A 169 2.95 -17.25 22.51
CA ARG A 169 1.48 -17.17 22.54
C ARG A 169 1.05 -16.22 23.64
N PHE A 170 -0.18 -15.71 23.57
CA PHE A 170 -0.73 -14.84 24.60
C PHE A 170 -1.98 -15.47 25.22
N CYS A 171 -2.04 -15.51 26.54
CA CYS A 171 -3.24 -15.93 27.27
C CYS A 171 -4.10 -14.71 27.58
N PRO A 172 -5.33 -14.58 27.04
CA PRO A 172 -6.18 -13.42 27.30
C PRO A 172 -6.75 -13.39 28.74
N LEU A 173 -6.84 -14.55 29.41
CA LEU A 173 -7.35 -14.67 30.77
C LEU A 173 -6.31 -14.23 31.80
N CYS A 174 -5.10 -14.80 31.73
CA CYS A 174 -4.00 -14.45 32.64
C CYS A 174 -3.25 -13.19 32.21
N GLN A 175 -3.45 -12.72 30.97
CA GLN A 175 -2.72 -11.60 30.36
C GLN A 175 -1.20 -11.80 30.34
N ILE A 176 -0.76 -13.07 30.27
CA ILE A 176 0.65 -13.45 30.21
C ILE A 176 1.06 -13.88 28.80
N GLU A 177 2.34 -13.70 28.49
CA GLU A 177 2.98 -14.31 27.34
C GLU A 177 3.52 -15.70 27.70
N VAL A 178 3.27 -16.67 26.83
CA VAL A 178 3.78 -18.04 26.93
C VAL A 178 4.79 -18.25 25.81
N GLU A 179 6.09 -18.16 26.13
CA GLU A 179 7.17 -18.16 25.14
C GLU A 179 7.29 -19.49 24.37
N LYS A 180 6.99 -20.63 25.02
CA LYS A 180 7.08 -21.96 24.40
C LYS A 180 6.00 -22.13 23.34
N LYS A 181 6.34 -21.93 22.06
CA LYS A 181 5.41 -22.04 20.91
C LYS A 181 4.63 -23.37 20.85
N ALA A 182 5.21 -24.45 21.36
CA ALA A 182 4.61 -25.80 21.36
C ALA A 182 3.51 -25.99 22.42
N THR A 183 3.46 -25.20 23.49
CA THR A 183 2.42 -25.38 24.52
C THR A 183 1.09 -24.82 24.02
N LEU A 184 0.10 -25.70 23.86
CA LEU A 184 -1.26 -25.33 23.44
C LEU A 184 -2.11 -24.79 24.59
N TYR A 185 -1.59 -24.83 25.82
CA TYR A 185 -2.29 -24.46 27.04
C TYR A 185 -1.49 -23.46 27.87
N CYS A 186 -2.20 -22.58 28.57
CA CYS A 186 -1.61 -21.65 29.54
C CYS A 186 -1.06 -22.42 30.75
N PRO A 187 0.17 -22.16 31.23
CA PRO A 187 0.67 -22.80 32.44
C PRO A 187 -0.13 -22.43 33.69
N ASP A 188 -0.70 -21.23 33.73
CA ASP A 188 -1.34 -20.70 34.95
C ASP A 188 -2.82 -21.10 35.06
N CYS A 189 -3.57 -21.01 33.96
CA CYS A 189 -5.02 -21.28 33.97
C CYS A 189 -5.45 -22.47 33.10
N ASN A 190 -4.49 -23.18 32.48
CA ASN A 190 -4.74 -24.33 31.60
C ASN A 190 -5.69 -24.06 30.42
N SER A 191 -6.00 -22.80 30.10
CA SER A 191 -6.85 -22.44 28.97
C SER A 191 -6.15 -22.71 27.65
N LYS A 192 -6.88 -23.16 26.63
CA LYS A 192 -6.35 -23.36 25.27
C LYS A 192 -5.93 -22.01 24.66
N LEU A 193 -4.67 -21.93 24.22
CA LEU A 193 -4.09 -20.74 23.62
C LEU A 193 -4.31 -20.70 22.11
N SER A 194 -4.57 -19.51 21.56
CA SER A 194 -4.71 -19.31 20.12
C SER A 194 -3.38 -19.59 19.39
N LEU A 195 -3.48 -20.04 18.14
CA LEU A 195 -2.32 -20.20 17.26
C LEU A 195 -1.97 -18.85 16.65
N LYS A 196 -1.14 -18.04 17.34
CA LYS A 196 -0.64 -16.72 16.87
C LYS A 196 -1.71 -15.71 16.43
N ASN A 197 -3.00 -16.00 16.64
CA ASN A 197 -4.09 -15.10 16.34
C ASN A 197 -4.30 -14.15 17.52
N GLU A 198 -4.71 -12.92 17.21
CA GLU A 198 -5.14 -11.95 18.21
C GLU A 198 -6.44 -12.45 18.85
N PRO A 199 -6.51 -12.57 20.19
CA PRO A 199 -7.77 -12.82 20.87
C PRO A 199 -8.75 -11.66 20.68
N GLU A 200 -10.03 -11.95 20.89
CA GLU A 200 -11.08 -10.92 20.87
C GLU A 200 -10.81 -9.85 21.94
N GLY A 201 -11.05 -8.59 21.59
CA GLY A 201 -10.73 -7.45 22.46
C GLY A 201 -9.25 -7.07 22.53
N TYR A 202 -8.36 -7.76 21.81
CA TYR A 202 -6.93 -7.45 21.77
C TYR A 202 -6.42 -7.15 20.35
N LYS A 203 -5.43 -6.28 20.27
CA LYS A 203 -4.63 -6.04 19.06
C LYS A 203 -3.14 -6.02 19.37
N TYR A 204 -2.38 -6.66 18.51
CA TYR A 204 -0.92 -6.65 18.57
C TYR A 204 -0.40 -5.38 17.91
N LYS A 205 0.57 -4.74 18.56
CA LYS A 205 1.23 -3.52 18.07
C LYS A 205 1.75 -3.67 16.64
N GLY A 206 2.27 -4.85 16.29
CA GLY A 206 2.70 -5.18 14.93
C GLY A 206 1.59 -5.13 13.88
N HIS A 207 0.37 -5.56 14.22
CA HIS A 207 -0.76 -5.45 13.31
C HIS A 207 -1.24 -4.01 13.17
N VAL A 208 -1.29 -3.24 14.26
CA VAL A 208 -1.60 -1.80 14.20
C VAL A 208 -0.60 -1.06 13.31
N ASN A 209 0.69 -1.37 13.44
CA ASN A 209 1.75 -0.85 12.56
C ASN A 209 1.51 -1.24 11.09
N ALA A 210 1.25 -2.52 10.81
CA ALA A 210 0.96 -2.97 9.45
C ALA A 210 -0.30 -2.30 8.85
N MET A 211 -1.31 -2.01 9.68
CA MET A 211 -2.50 -1.27 9.27
C MET A 211 -2.17 0.19 8.95
N ALA A 212 -1.44 0.89 9.82
CA ALA A 212 -1.02 2.28 9.60
C ALA A 212 -0.14 2.41 8.35
N LEU A 213 0.81 1.49 8.19
CA LEU A 213 1.69 1.45 7.02
C LEU A 213 0.89 1.25 5.73
N ARG A 214 -0.09 0.34 5.74
CA ARG A 214 -0.99 0.12 4.60
C ARG A 214 -1.79 1.38 4.26
N GLU A 215 -2.36 2.06 5.26
CA GLU A 215 -3.12 3.31 5.01
C GLU A 215 -2.22 4.41 4.43
N MET A 216 -1.01 4.59 4.96
CA MET A 216 -0.02 5.52 4.39
C MET A 216 0.32 5.15 2.93
N ILE A 217 0.56 3.87 2.63
CA ILE A 217 0.89 3.41 1.26
C ILE A 217 -0.29 3.64 0.31
N LYS A 218 -1.54 3.43 0.75
CA LYS A 218 -2.73 3.74 -0.08
C LYS A 218 -2.77 5.21 -0.46
N ASP A 219 -2.49 6.09 0.49
CA ASP A 219 -2.45 7.53 0.22
C ASP A 219 -1.25 7.91 -0.68
N TRP A 220 -0.13 7.20 -0.57
CA TRP A 220 1.00 7.34 -1.50
C TRP A 220 0.65 6.92 -2.92
N LEU A 221 -0.01 5.78 -3.09
CA LEU A 221 -0.51 5.32 -4.40
C LEU A 221 -1.54 6.27 -4.99
N LEU A 222 -2.41 6.85 -4.16
CA LEU A 222 -3.33 7.89 -4.59
C LEU A 222 -2.57 9.10 -5.13
N CYS A 223 -1.54 9.56 -4.42
CA CYS A 223 -0.73 10.69 -4.88
C CYS A 223 0.01 10.37 -6.18
N LEU A 224 0.59 9.17 -6.29
CA LEU A 224 1.23 8.70 -7.51
C LEU A 224 0.23 8.69 -8.68
N TRP A 225 -0.95 8.12 -8.48
CA TRP A 225 -1.99 8.03 -9.50
C TRP A 225 -2.43 9.41 -10.00
N LEU A 226 -2.65 10.37 -9.09
CA LEU A 226 -3.03 11.74 -9.43
C LEU A 226 -1.94 12.44 -10.27
N VAL A 227 -0.69 12.36 -9.82
CA VAL A 227 0.43 13.01 -10.52
C VAL A 227 0.67 12.37 -11.88
N TRP A 228 0.66 11.04 -11.95
CA TRP A 228 0.97 10.31 -13.16
C TRP A 228 -0.11 10.54 -14.22
N ARG A 229 -1.40 10.39 -13.89
CA ARG A 229 -2.47 10.65 -14.85
C ARG A 229 -2.50 12.09 -15.32
N LYS A 230 -2.26 13.05 -14.42
CA LYS A 230 -2.12 14.46 -14.81
C LYS A 230 -0.97 14.67 -15.79
N ALA A 231 0.17 14.00 -15.59
CA ALA A 231 1.32 14.10 -16.49
C ALA A 231 1.04 13.51 -17.88
N GLU A 232 0.29 12.41 -17.94
CA GLU A 232 -0.12 11.76 -19.20
C GLU A 232 -1.35 12.42 -19.87
N GLY A 233 -1.92 13.48 -19.28
CA GLY A 233 -3.14 14.10 -19.78
C GLY A 233 -4.39 13.21 -19.70
N LEU A 234 -4.36 12.16 -18.87
CA LEU A 234 -5.45 11.20 -18.74
C LEU A 234 -6.58 11.74 -17.84
N PRO A 235 -7.85 11.37 -18.09
CA PRO A 235 -8.97 11.80 -17.25
C PRO A 235 -8.77 11.41 -15.78
N MET A 236 -9.01 12.36 -14.88
CA MET A 236 -8.94 12.13 -13.44
C MET A 236 -10.35 12.08 -12.86
N THR A 237 -10.69 10.95 -12.26
CA THR A 237 -11.87 10.79 -11.41
C THR A 237 -11.58 11.25 -10.00
N GLU A 238 -12.58 11.80 -9.31
CA GLU A 238 -12.44 12.08 -7.89
C GLU A 238 -12.24 10.79 -7.08
N PRO A 239 -11.31 10.77 -6.10
CA PRO A 239 -11.10 9.58 -5.30
C PRO A 239 -12.34 9.23 -4.48
N TYR A 240 -12.66 7.94 -4.36
CA TYR A 240 -13.81 7.44 -3.59
C TYR A 240 -13.92 8.03 -2.17
N LYS A 241 -12.79 8.18 -1.46
CA LYS A 241 -12.76 8.77 -0.11
C LYS A 241 -13.32 10.20 -0.06
N VAL A 242 -13.18 10.95 -1.15
CA VAL A 242 -13.72 12.32 -1.30
C VAL A 242 -15.19 12.24 -1.67
N ALA A 243 -15.49 11.52 -2.75
CA ALA A 243 -16.83 11.46 -3.33
C ALA A 243 -17.88 10.77 -2.42
N ARG A 244 -17.46 9.82 -1.57
CA ARG A 244 -18.37 8.99 -0.76
C ARG A 244 -18.21 9.14 0.74
N LEU A 245 -17.02 9.50 1.23
CA LEU A 245 -16.72 9.58 2.67
C LEU A 245 -16.42 11.01 3.15
N GLY A 246 -16.48 12.01 2.26
CA GLY A 246 -16.29 13.43 2.62
C GLY A 246 -14.89 13.79 3.11
N HIS A 247 -13.90 12.91 2.94
CA HIS A 247 -12.53 13.18 3.34
C HIS A 247 -11.82 14.04 2.28
N LYS A 248 -11.04 15.04 2.69
CA LYS A 248 -10.17 15.78 1.76
C LYS A 248 -9.08 14.83 1.22
N PRO A 249 -8.88 14.75 -0.11
CA PRO A 249 -7.83 13.91 -0.65
C PRO A 249 -6.46 14.44 -0.24
N VAL A 250 -5.51 13.55 -0.03
CA VAL A 250 -4.12 13.94 0.23
C VAL A 250 -3.58 14.65 -1.00
N ASN A 251 -3.15 15.91 -0.85
CA ASN A 251 -2.55 16.68 -1.92
C ASN A 251 -1.12 16.16 -2.20
N PRO A 252 -0.82 15.65 -3.42
CA PRO A 252 0.49 15.11 -3.74
C PRO A 252 1.66 16.07 -3.49
N TRP A 253 1.45 17.37 -3.73
CA TRP A 253 2.46 18.40 -3.62
C TRP A 253 2.61 18.94 -2.19
N ALA A 254 1.65 18.69 -1.29
CA ALA A 254 1.84 18.91 0.14
C ALA A 254 2.68 17.78 0.80
N MET A 255 2.83 16.66 0.08
CA MET A 255 3.51 15.44 0.55
C MET A 255 4.93 15.27 -0.01
N VAL A 256 5.50 16.30 -0.62
CA VAL A 256 6.92 16.33 -1.00
C VAL A 256 7.74 16.98 0.11
N ASP A 257 8.99 16.54 0.26
CA ASP A 257 9.90 17.02 1.31
C ASP A 257 10.86 18.09 0.80
N MET A 258 11.00 18.21 -0.52
CA MET A 258 11.88 19.15 -1.19
C MET A 258 11.03 20.10 -2.02
N GLU A 259 11.31 21.40 -1.90
CA GLU A 259 10.68 22.43 -2.71
C GLU A 259 10.96 22.22 -4.20
N GLU A 260 10.13 22.83 -5.04
CA GLU A 260 10.35 22.84 -6.47
C GLU A 260 11.74 23.45 -6.75
N PRO A 261 12.66 22.74 -7.42
CA PRO A 261 13.84 23.43 -7.93
C PRO A 261 13.31 24.53 -8.84
N ALA A 262 13.70 25.78 -8.58
CA ALA A 262 13.43 26.87 -9.49
C ALA A 262 13.77 26.39 -10.89
N LEU A 263 12.84 26.54 -11.85
CA LEU A 263 13.08 26.25 -13.25
C LEU A 263 14.34 27.02 -13.66
N THR A 264 15.50 26.39 -13.61
CA THR A 264 16.69 26.88 -14.26
C THR A 264 16.36 26.75 -15.72
N LYS A 265 15.89 27.88 -16.30
CA LYS A 265 15.74 28.06 -17.74
C LYS A 265 17.04 27.52 -18.36
N ARG A 266 16.95 26.35 -19.00
CA ARG A 266 17.98 25.86 -19.90
C ARG A 266 17.75 26.54 -21.24
#